data_AF-A0A9Q3M7Q1-F1
#
_entry.id   AF-A0A9Q3M7Q1-F1
#
_cell.length_a   1.000
_cell.length_b   1.000
_cell.length_c   1.000
_cell.angle_alpha   90.00
_cell.angle_beta   90.00
_cell.angle_gamma   90.00
#
_symmetry.space_group_name_H-M   'P 1'
#
loop_
_entity.id
_entity.type
_entity.pdbx_description
1 polymer ?
#
loop_
_entity_poly.entity_id
_entity_poly.type
_entity_poly.pdbx_seq_one_letter_code
_entity_poly.pdbx_strand_id
1 'polypeptide(L)'
;MTRLARVDMYAVAPLLPGDKVAGRVASRGEHFEWSPPSTTVHSADPIPHRAPTALERIMPEFVDLTGVRSGRLTVVGMAVDVCANGTRWVVRCVCGSYELRRTRYLKACAAGEKTGNDEPMCGSCAYTKKLRQGFHNRKKAAAAAEAIQNSIR
;
A
#
# COMPACT_ATOMS: atom_id res chain seq x y z
N MET A 1 8.79 3.24 45.28
CA MET A 1 7.91 3.88 44.28
C MET A 1 8.58 5.15 43.79
N THR A 2 9.39 5.04 42.74
CA THR A 2 10.07 6.18 42.12
C THR A 2 9.04 7.03 41.37
N ARG A 3 8.73 8.22 41.91
CA ARG A 3 8.03 9.26 41.16
C ARG A 3 8.97 9.74 40.06
N LEU A 4 8.84 9.19 38.86
CA LEU A 4 9.39 9.86 37.68
C LEU A 4 8.65 11.20 37.59
N ALA A 5 9.39 12.30 37.78
CA ALA A 5 8.85 13.64 37.55
C ALA A 5 8.24 13.65 36.15
N ARG A 6 7.03 14.19 36.01
CA ARG A 6 6.35 14.33 34.73
C ARG A 6 7.20 15.27 33.88
N VAL A 7 8.05 14.71 33.03
CA VAL A 7 8.87 15.48 32.09
C VAL A 7 7.93 16.05 31.04
N ASP A 8 7.80 17.38 31.03
CA ASP A 8 7.10 18.07 29.96
C ASP A 8 7.97 18.06 28.71
N MET A 9 7.71 17.09 27.83
CA MET A 9 8.46 16.93 26.58
C MET A 9 8.32 18.15 25.65
N TYR A 10 7.31 19.00 25.83
CA TYR A 10 7.17 20.25 25.08
C TYR A 10 8.13 21.35 25.59
N ALA A 11 8.47 21.32 26.88
CA ALA A 11 9.48 22.21 27.46
C ALA A 11 10.92 21.79 27.12
N VAL A 12 11.15 20.49 26.86
CA VAL A 12 12.46 19.93 26.52
C VAL A 12 12.76 19.98 25.00
N ALA A 13 11.73 19.95 24.15
CA ALA A 13 11.88 19.98 22.69
C ALA A 13 12.73 21.14 22.13
N PRO A 14 12.69 22.38 22.67
CA PRO A 14 13.52 23.50 22.20
C PRO A 14 14.98 23.43 22.66
N LEU A 15 15.31 22.56 23.63
CA LEU A 15 16.66 22.42 24.19
C LEU A 15 17.51 21.36 23.47
N LEU A 16 16.95 20.67 22.47
CA LEU A 16 17.74 19.82 21.60
C LEU A 16 18.68 20.71 20.79
N PRO A 17 20.02 20.52 20.85
CA PRO A 17 20.95 21.22 19.99
C PRO A 17 20.66 20.83 18.54
N GLY A 18 19.81 21.62 17.89
CA GLY A 18 19.42 21.42 16.50
C GLY A 18 20.32 22.22 15.59
N ASP A 19 21.19 21.55 14.85
CA ASP A 19 21.90 22.18 13.75
C ASP A 19 20.94 22.44 12.56
N LYS A 20 21.47 23.05 11.49
CA LYS A 20 20.68 23.31 10.26
C LYS A 20 20.07 22.02 9.67
N VAL A 21 20.69 20.86 9.91
CA VAL A 21 20.20 19.57 9.43
C VAL A 21 19.02 19.11 10.27
N ALA A 22 19.13 19.16 11.60
CA ALA A 22 18.04 18.89 12.53
C ALA A 22 16.85 19.84 12.31
N GLY A 23 17.12 21.13 12.06
CA GLY A 23 16.07 22.10 11.70
C GLY A 23 15.37 21.77 10.38
N ARG A 24 16.08 21.20 9.39
CA ARG A 24 15.47 20.73 8.13
C ARG A 24 14.67 19.44 8.33
N VAL A 25 15.14 18.52 9.17
CA VAL A 25 14.45 17.26 9.50
C VAL A 25 13.19 17.50 10.33
N ALA A 26 13.25 18.45 11.28
CA ALA A 26 12.12 18.86 12.11
C ALA A 26 11.25 19.93 11.45
N SER A 27 11.66 20.47 10.29
CA SER A 27 10.84 21.41 9.53
C SER A 27 9.50 20.77 9.19
N ARG A 28 8.46 21.59 9.02
CA ARG A 28 7.11 21.13 8.65
C ARG A 28 7.19 20.35 7.33
N GLY A 29 7.34 19.04 7.43
CA GLY A 29 7.14 18.12 6.33
C GLY A 29 5.64 17.93 6.10
N GLU A 30 5.23 17.84 4.85
CA GLU A 30 3.91 17.36 4.52
C GLU A 30 3.91 15.84 4.69
N HIS A 31 3.24 15.34 5.72
CA HIS A 31 3.00 13.91 5.88
C HIS A 31 1.95 13.49 4.86
N PHE A 32 2.39 12.83 3.79
CA PHE A 32 1.48 12.25 2.82
C PHE A 32 1.07 10.84 3.25
N GLU A 33 -0.11 10.71 3.83
CA GLU A 33 -0.71 9.41 4.11
C GLU A 33 -1.46 8.92 2.87
N TRP A 34 -0.91 7.91 2.20
CA TRP A 34 -1.61 7.25 1.10
C TRP A 34 -2.67 6.30 1.68
N SER A 35 -3.91 6.46 1.22
CA SER A 35 -5.00 5.54 1.51
C SER A 35 -5.45 4.84 0.22
N PRO A 36 -5.68 3.51 0.24
CA PRO A 36 -6.21 2.79 -0.90
C PRO A 36 -7.62 3.28 -1.26
N PRO A 37 -8.04 3.18 -2.53
CA PRO A 37 -9.43 3.42 -2.88
C PRO A 37 -10.32 2.36 -2.22
N SER A 38 -11.56 2.72 -1.87
CA SER A 38 -12.53 1.84 -1.18
C SER A 38 -12.82 0.53 -1.90
N THR A 39 -12.54 0.43 -3.20
CA THR A 39 -12.73 -0.76 -4.01
C THR A 39 -11.61 -1.79 -3.89
N THR A 40 -10.46 -1.40 -3.36
CA THR A 40 -9.25 -2.23 -3.32
C THR A 40 -8.84 -2.50 -1.89
N VAL A 41 -8.66 -3.78 -1.56
CA VAL A 41 -8.15 -4.18 -0.24
C VAL A 41 -6.63 -4.13 -0.29
N HIS A 42 -6.06 -3.28 0.57
CA HIS A 42 -4.63 -3.13 0.77
C HIS A 42 -4.37 -3.12 2.28
N SER A 43 -3.46 -3.98 2.73
CA SER A 43 -3.12 -4.13 4.15
C SER A 43 -1.60 -4.23 4.29
N ALA A 44 -1.05 -3.64 5.35
CA ALA A 44 0.32 -3.91 5.76
C ALA A 44 0.43 -5.31 6.40
N ASP A 45 -0.61 -5.70 7.15
CA ASP A 45 -0.68 -6.99 7.83
C ASP A 45 -1.11 -8.12 6.87
N PRO A 46 -0.69 -9.37 7.14
CA PRO A 46 -1.08 -10.52 6.34
C PRO A 46 -2.60 -10.70 6.27
N ILE A 47 -3.11 -10.80 5.04
CA ILE A 47 -4.53 -11.08 4.81
C ILE A 47 -4.77 -12.59 5.02
N PRO A 48 -5.84 -12.98 5.75
CA PRO A 48 -6.23 -14.38 5.89
C PRO A 48 -6.41 -15.07 4.54
N HIS A 49 -5.68 -16.16 4.34
CA HIS A 49 -5.72 -16.95 3.11
C HIS A 49 -5.71 -18.45 3.41
N ARG A 50 -6.18 -19.22 2.44
CA ARG A 50 -6.14 -20.69 2.43
C ARG A 50 -5.47 -21.20 1.17
N ALA A 51 -4.95 -22.41 1.25
CA ALA A 51 -4.54 -23.15 0.06
C ALA A 51 -5.77 -23.65 -0.72
N PRO A 52 -5.66 -23.86 -2.04
CA PRO A 52 -6.66 -24.58 -2.82
C PRO A 52 -6.86 -26.00 -2.27
N THR A 53 -8.12 -26.42 -2.18
CA THR A 53 -8.48 -27.79 -1.77
C THR A 53 -8.18 -28.79 -2.89
N ALA A 54 -8.06 -30.08 -2.54
CA ALA A 54 -7.84 -31.13 -3.53
C ALA A 54 -8.96 -31.19 -4.58
N LEU A 55 -10.22 -30.97 -4.18
CA LEU A 55 -11.37 -30.95 -5.07
C LEU A 55 -11.29 -29.78 -6.08
N GLU A 56 -10.93 -28.59 -5.61
CA GLU A 56 -10.76 -27.42 -6.50
C GLU A 56 -9.67 -27.66 -7.54
N ARG A 57 -8.56 -28.32 -7.18
CA ARG A 57 -7.47 -28.63 -8.12
C ARG A 57 -7.82 -29.63 -9.21
N ILE A 58 -8.83 -30.47 -8.99
CA ILE A 58 -9.28 -31.44 -9.99
C ILE A 58 -10.18 -30.78 -11.04
N MET A 59 -10.79 -29.63 -10.72
CA MET A 59 -11.68 -28.94 -11.66
C MET A 59 -10.89 -28.38 -12.86
N PRO A 60 -11.28 -28.68 -14.10
CA PRO A 60 -10.53 -28.27 -15.29
C PRO A 60 -10.50 -26.75 -15.51
N GLU A 61 -11.48 -26.02 -14.98
CA GLU A 61 -11.54 -24.55 -15.07
C GLU A 61 -10.66 -23.86 -14.01
N PHE A 62 -10.27 -24.59 -12.96
CA PHE A 62 -9.47 -24.05 -11.87
C PHE A 62 -8.00 -24.08 -12.25
N VAL A 63 -7.36 -22.93 -12.16
CA VAL A 63 -5.91 -22.81 -12.33
C VAL A 63 -5.35 -22.40 -10.98
N ASP A 64 -4.51 -23.27 -10.43
CA ASP A 64 -3.78 -22.95 -9.21
C ASP A 64 -2.72 -21.89 -9.53
N LEU A 65 -2.90 -20.70 -8.97
CA LEU A 65 -1.97 -19.58 -9.11
C LEU A 65 -1.07 -19.41 -7.89
N THR A 66 -1.11 -20.31 -6.91
CA THR A 66 -0.24 -20.23 -5.73
C THR A 66 1.24 -20.23 -6.14
N GLY A 67 2.03 -19.34 -5.54
CA GLY A 67 3.46 -19.21 -5.83
C GLY A 67 3.81 -18.47 -7.12
N VAL A 68 2.82 -18.14 -7.97
CA VAL A 68 3.08 -17.38 -9.21
C VAL A 68 3.63 -15.99 -8.87
N ARG A 69 4.75 -15.64 -9.52
CA ARG A 69 5.38 -14.32 -9.44
C ARG A 69 5.06 -13.53 -10.68
N SER A 70 4.65 -12.28 -10.51
CA SER A 70 4.28 -11.37 -11.59
C SER A 70 4.74 -9.97 -11.25
N GLY A 71 5.78 -9.48 -11.92
CA GLY A 71 6.43 -8.21 -11.57
C GLY A 71 6.88 -8.21 -10.11
N ARG A 72 6.29 -7.31 -9.31
CA ARG A 72 6.57 -7.16 -7.87
C ARG A 72 5.59 -7.92 -6.97
N LEU A 73 4.66 -8.67 -7.54
CA LEU A 73 3.63 -9.42 -6.80
C LEU A 73 3.97 -10.91 -6.76
N THR A 74 3.72 -11.54 -5.61
CA THR A 74 3.79 -13.00 -5.42
C THR A 74 2.45 -13.48 -4.86
N VAL A 75 1.85 -14.48 -5.49
CA VAL A 75 0.58 -15.06 -5.02
C VAL A 75 0.82 -15.97 -3.84
N VAL A 76 0.16 -15.70 -2.73
CA VAL A 76 0.31 -16.46 -1.47
C VAL A 76 -0.76 -17.55 -1.36
N GLY A 77 -2.01 -17.23 -1.68
CA GLY A 77 -3.13 -18.15 -1.51
C GLY A 77 -4.46 -17.56 -1.96
N MET A 78 -5.54 -18.32 -1.77
CA MET A 78 -6.91 -17.85 -1.99
C MET A 78 -7.39 -17.12 -0.73
N ALA A 79 -8.10 -16.00 -0.89
CA ALA A 79 -8.68 -15.29 0.23
C ALA A 79 -9.72 -16.19 0.95
N VAL A 80 -9.71 -16.19 2.28
CA VAL A 80 -10.71 -16.92 3.08
C VAL A 80 -12.08 -16.25 2.93
N ASP A 81 -12.10 -14.93 2.95
CA ASP A 81 -13.32 -14.16 2.80
C ASP A 81 -13.77 -14.13 1.34
N VAL A 82 -14.94 -14.74 1.10
CA VAL A 82 -15.66 -14.65 -0.16
C VAL A 82 -16.17 -13.22 -0.30
N CYS A 83 -15.37 -12.34 -0.90
CA CYS A 83 -15.89 -11.09 -1.40
C CYS A 83 -17.02 -11.41 -2.41
N ALA A 84 -18.16 -10.73 -2.34
CA ALA A 84 -19.38 -10.98 -3.15
C ALA A 84 -19.18 -11.09 -4.68
N ASN A 85 -17.98 -10.84 -5.21
CA ASN A 85 -17.62 -10.81 -6.62
C ASN A 85 -16.51 -11.83 -6.97
N GLY A 86 -16.67 -13.08 -6.52
CA GLY A 86 -15.87 -14.23 -6.93
C GLY A 86 -14.53 -14.42 -6.21
N THR A 87 -13.83 -15.50 -6.58
CA THR A 87 -12.55 -15.91 -6.00
C THR A 87 -11.49 -14.83 -6.14
N ARG A 88 -10.94 -14.39 -5.01
CA ARG A 88 -9.80 -13.47 -4.95
C ARG A 88 -8.57 -14.18 -4.42
N TRP A 89 -7.42 -13.75 -4.92
CA TRP A 89 -6.12 -14.23 -4.53
C TRP A 89 -5.44 -13.21 -3.65
N VAL A 90 -4.89 -13.66 -2.52
CA VAL A 90 -4.01 -12.86 -1.67
C VAL A 90 -2.64 -12.83 -2.33
N VAL A 91 -2.16 -11.62 -2.58
CA VAL A 91 -0.83 -11.38 -3.13
C VAL A 91 0.00 -10.58 -2.14
N ARG A 92 1.30 -10.87 -2.09
CA ARG A 92 2.30 -10.12 -1.36
C ARG A 92 3.15 -9.32 -2.34
N CYS A 93 3.28 -8.03 -2.11
CA CYS A 93 4.18 -7.17 -2.86
C CYS A 93 5.59 -7.22 -2.27
N VAL A 94 6.61 -6.92 -3.09
CA VAL A 94 8.01 -6.79 -2.64
C VAL A 94 8.17 -5.73 -1.53
N CYS A 95 7.29 -4.74 -1.44
CA CYS A 95 7.31 -3.76 -0.33
C CYS A 95 6.80 -4.31 1.00
N GLY A 96 6.29 -5.55 1.05
CA GLY A 96 5.76 -6.19 2.24
C GLY A 96 4.23 -6.16 2.35
N SER A 97 3.56 -5.22 1.69
CA SER A 97 2.09 -5.09 1.74
C SER A 97 1.36 -6.25 1.05
N TYR A 98 0.16 -6.52 1.54
CA TYR A 98 -0.76 -7.55 1.03
C TYR A 98 -1.97 -6.92 0.32
N GLU A 99 -2.41 -7.55 -0.76
CA GLU A 99 -3.59 -7.12 -1.51
C GLU A 99 -4.44 -8.29 -1.99
N LEU A 100 -5.69 -7.99 -2.34
CA LEU A 100 -6.58 -8.91 -3.04
C LEU A 100 -6.60 -8.63 -4.55
N ARG A 101 -6.32 -9.65 -5.35
CA ARG A 101 -6.37 -9.58 -6.83
C ARG A 101 -7.32 -10.61 -7.42
N ARG A 102 -7.86 -10.28 -8.59
CA ARG A 102 -8.77 -11.15 -9.35
C ARG A 102 -7.97 -12.16 -10.18
N THR A 103 -8.50 -13.36 -10.36
CA THR A 103 -7.90 -14.42 -11.19
C THR A 103 -7.56 -13.93 -12.60
N ARG A 104 -8.47 -13.21 -13.27
CA ARG A 104 -8.24 -12.68 -14.63
C ARG A 104 -7.00 -11.78 -14.73
N TYR A 105 -6.75 -10.98 -13.70
CA TYR A 105 -5.62 -10.06 -13.68
C TYR A 105 -4.31 -10.82 -13.53
N LEU A 106 -4.28 -11.82 -12.64
CA LEU A 106 -3.10 -12.64 -12.43
C LEU A 106 -2.79 -13.52 -13.64
N LYS A 107 -3.81 -14.08 -14.31
CA LYS A 107 -3.64 -14.81 -15.59
C LYS A 107 -3.03 -13.91 -16.67
N ALA A 108 -3.53 -12.68 -16.84
CA ALA A 108 -2.95 -11.71 -17.79
C ALA A 108 -1.50 -11.34 -17.43
N CYS A 109 -1.18 -11.23 -16.14
CA CYS A 109 0.20 -10.98 -15.70
C CYS A 109 1.12 -12.17 -15.97
N ALA A 110 0.66 -13.40 -15.71
CA ALA A 110 1.39 -14.63 -16.00
C ALA A 110 1.61 -14.84 -17.51
N ALA A 111 0.68 -14.38 -18.35
CA ALA A 111 0.81 -14.36 -19.80
C ALA A 111 1.79 -13.29 -20.33
N GLY A 112 2.33 -12.42 -19.47
CA GLY A 112 3.30 -11.39 -19.87
C GLY A 112 2.69 -10.12 -20.48
N GLU A 113 1.36 -9.95 -20.43
CA GLU A 113 0.68 -8.77 -21.00
C GLU A 113 0.99 -7.46 -20.25
N LYS A 114 1.43 -7.55 -18.99
CA LYS A 114 1.65 -6.42 -18.08
C LYS A 114 3.13 -6.20 -17.84
N THR A 115 3.82 -5.60 -18.80
CA THR A 115 5.26 -5.29 -18.73
C THR A 115 5.53 -3.78 -18.84
N GLY A 116 6.70 -3.35 -18.37
CA GLY A 116 7.16 -1.96 -18.47
C GLY A 116 6.41 -0.97 -17.55
N ASN A 117 5.66 -0.04 -18.14
CA ASN A 117 4.95 0.98 -17.37
C ASN A 117 3.85 0.39 -16.48
N ASP A 118 3.17 -0.66 -16.98
CA ASP A 118 2.06 -1.36 -16.32
C ASP A 118 2.51 -2.59 -15.51
N GLU A 119 3.78 -2.62 -15.09
CA GLU A 119 4.31 -3.70 -14.26
C GLU A 119 3.42 -3.94 -13.01
N PRO A 120 3.07 -5.20 -12.71
CA PRO A 120 2.23 -5.53 -11.57
C PRO A 120 2.90 -5.19 -10.24
N MET A 121 2.24 -4.34 -9.45
CA MET A 121 2.66 -3.96 -8.11
C MET A 121 1.45 -3.57 -7.25
N CYS A 122 1.63 -3.45 -5.94
CA CYS A 122 0.57 -2.97 -5.06
C CYS A 122 0.20 -1.50 -5.35
N GLY A 123 -0.99 -1.08 -4.93
CA GLY A 123 -1.51 0.28 -5.10
C GLY A 123 -0.60 1.34 -4.50
N SER A 124 0.00 1.08 -3.34
CA SER A 124 0.97 1.98 -2.71
C SER A 124 2.22 2.17 -3.59
N CYS A 125 2.87 1.08 -4.01
CA CYS A 125 4.01 1.14 -4.92
C CYS A 125 3.67 1.82 -6.26
N ALA A 126 2.49 1.52 -6.83
CA ALA A 126 2.02 2.14 -8.06
C ALA A 126 1.82 3.65 -7.88
N TYR A 127 1.30 4.06 -6.73
CA TYR A 127 1.13 5.46 -6.39
C TYR A 127 2.49 6.16 -6.22
N THR A 128 3.44 5.57 -5.50
CA THR A 128 4.80 6.12 -5.37
C THR A 128 5.51 6.23 -6.73
N LYS A 129 5.35 5.23 -7.62
CA LYS A 129 5.90 5.28 -8.99
C LYS A 129 5.36 6.49 -9.75
N LYS A 130 4.05 6.77 -9.66
CA LYS A 130 3.42 7.94 -10.27
C LYS A 130 3.98 9.25 -9.72
N LEU A 131 4.13 9.37 -8.39
CA LEU A 131 4.74 10.56 -7.78
C LEU A 131 6.16 10.81 -8.28
N ARG A 132 6.98 9.75 -8.38
CA ARG A 132 8.36 9.85 -8.91
C ARG A 132 8.40 10.31 -10.37
N GLN A 133 7.37 9.98 -11.14
CA GLN A 133 7.21 10.44 -12.52
C GLN A 133 6.64 11.87 -12.62
N GLY A 134 6.39 12.55 -11.49
CA GLY A 134 5.84 13.91 -11.44
C GLY A 134 4.31 13.99 -11.58
N PHE A 135 3.61 12.85 -11.58
CA PHE A 135 2.15 12.86 -11.60
C PHE A 135 1.61 13.34 -10.26
N HIS A 136 0.85 14.43 -10.29
CA HIS A 136 0.09 14.93 -9.15
C HIS A 136 -1.39 14.99 -9.51
N ASN A 137 -2.26 14.74 -8.53
CA ASN A 137 -3.70 14.88 -8.74
C ASN A 137 -4.08 16.37 -8.60
N ARG A 138 -4.37 17.04 -9.72
CA ARG A 138 -4.74 18.46 -9.77
C ARG A 138 -5.84 18.83 -8.78
N LYS A 139 -6.86 17.98 -8.59
CA LYS A 139 -7.96 18.25 -7.64
C LYS A 139 -7.47 18.24 -6.19
N LYS A 140 -6.63 17.26 -5.83
CA LYS A 140 -6.04 17.20 -4.49
C LYS A 140 -5.08 18.36 -4.24
N ALA A 141 -4.29 18.75 -5.24
CA ALA A 141 -3.39 19.89 -5.15
C ALA A 141 -4.16 21.22 -4.98
N ALA A 142 -5.25 21.41 -5.70
CA ALA A 142 -6.13 22.57 -5.55
C ALA A 142 -6.77 22.63 -4.15
N ALA A 143 -7.30 21.50 -3.66
CA ALA A 143 -7.88 21.42 -2.31
C ALA A 143 -6.85 21.69 -1.21
N ALA A 144 -5.60 21.20 -1.37
CA ALA A 144 -4.52 21.50 -0.45
C ALA A 144 -4.14 22.99 -0.48
N ALA A 145 -4.07 23.61 -1.66
CA ALA A 145 -3.79 25.04 -1.80
C ALA A 145 -4.89 25.91 -1.14
N GLU A 146 -6.16 25.54 -1.31
CA GLU A 146 -7.29 26.22 -0.67
C GLU A 146 -7.23 26.10 0.87
N ALA A 147 -6.93 24.90 1.39
CA ALA A 147 -6.75 24.69 2.83
C ALA A 147 -5.61 25.55 3.40
N ILE A 148 -4.48 25.65 2.69
CA ILE A 148 -3.36 26.52 3.08
C ILE A 148 -3.79 27.99 3.10
N GLN A 149 -4.45 28.48 2.05
CA GLN A 149 -4.94 29.87 1.99
C GLN A 149 -5.91 30.20 3.13
N ASN A 150 -6.82 29.27 3.45
CA ASN A 150 -7.76 29.44 4.56
C ASN A 150 -7.10 29.38 5.94
N SER A 151 -5.97 28.67 6.08
CA SER A 151 -5.20 28.63 7.34
C SER A 151 -4.33 29.85 7.61
N ILE A 152 -4.08 30.67 6.58
CA ILE A 152 -3.30 31.91 6.66
C ILE A 152 -4.20 33.12 7.01
N ARG A 153 -5.51 33.00 6.76
CA ARG A 153 -6.53 33.96 7.22
C ARG A 153 -6.85 33.78 8.69
#